data_AF-A0A956TH49-F1
#
_entry.id   AF-A0A956TH49-F1
#
_cell.length_a   1.000
_cell.length_b   1.000
_cell.length_c   1.000
_cell.angle_alpha   90.00
_cell.angle_beta   90.00
_cell.angle_gamma   90.00
#
_symmetry.space_group_name_H-M   'P 1'
#
loop_
_entity.id
_entity.type
_entity.pdbx_description
1 polymer ?
#
loop_
_entity_poly.entity_id
_entity_poly.type
_entity_poly.pdbx_seq_one_letter_code
_entity_poly.pdbx_strand_id
1 'polypeptide(L)'
;SASPAFAWDLFVEGRPFEAPVEVVEGTLEAPLAELLEAFGCGWTKQGDQVMIVAHGKADGTIGPRDKLYFEGVRMRLARDYRGRRTWVPVLELANTLGSRYEVSKELRAVDLWPPTLTPKPSRLMQVGDGKRAGEPLHLDDVSFAVEPHEGKEQMHGYAVITNTSARTQKDVVVWVRVIDEAGKVLGQFGRGFATLEPGQQVSYQFPTFEAEAGASLKPSVELRWSR
;
A
#
# COMPACT_ATOMS: atom_id res chain seq x y z
N SER A 1 -27.84 31.82 -11.94
CA SER A 1 -27.20 30.90 -12.90
C SER A 1 -25.88 30.47 -12.30
N ALA A 2 -25.69 29.18 -12.07
CA ALA A 2 -24.38 28.68 -11.67
C ALA A 2 -23.46 28.78 -12.89
N SER A 3 -22.30 29.43 -12.75
CA SER A 3 -21.25 29.37 -13.77
C SER A 3 -20.96 27.91 -14.08
N PRO A 4 -20.77 27.51 -15.35
CA PRO A 4 -20.34 26.16 -15.66
C PRO A 4 -19.04 25.91 -14.91
N ALA A 5 -19.07 24.95 -13.99
CA ALA A 5 -17.86 24.48 -13.33
C ALA A 5 -16.92 24.03 -14.45
N PHE A 6 -15.78 24.70 -14.58
CA PHE A 6 -14.78 24.37 -15.57
C PHE A 6 -14.22 22.99 -15.23
N ALA A 7 -14.60 21.97 -16.01
CA ALA A 7 -14.18 20.60 -15.77
C ALA A 7 -12.67 20.45 -16.01
N TRP A 8 -12.04 19.67 -15.13
CA TRP A 8 -10.66 19.20 -15.29
C TRP A 8 -10.70 17.74 -15.73
N ASP A 9 -9.82 17.39 -16.65
CA ASP A 9 -9.65 16.01 -17.09
C ASP A 9 -8.58 15.31 -16.25
N LEU A 10 -8.84 14.06 -15.89
CA LEU A 10 -7.89 13.22 -15.17
C LEU A 10 -7.54 12.01 -16.03
N PHE A 11 -6.25 11.72 -16.14
CA PHE A 11 -5.71 10.57 -16.82
C PHE A 11 -4.84 9.75 -15.87
N VAL A 12 -4.85 8.44 -16.07
CA VAL A 12 -3.94 7.49 -15.41
C VAL A 12 -3.24 6.69 -16.50
N GLU A 13 -1.92 6.82 -16.58
CA GLU A 13 -1.08 6.27 -17.65
C GLU A 13 -1.56 6.65 -19.05
N GLY A 14 -1.95 7.92 -19.23
CA GLY A 14 -2.47 8.43 -20.49
C GLY A 14 -3.86 7.92 -20.88
N ARG A 15 -4.56 7.21 -19.98
CA ARG A 15 -5.96 6.77 -20.18
C ARG A 15 -6.93 7.64 -19.39
N PRO A 16 -8.08 8.04 -19.95
CA PRO A 16 -9.08 8.81 -19.20
C PRO A 16 -9.52 8.06 -17.93
N PHE A 17 -9.56 8.78 -16.82
CA PHE A 17 -10.10 8.27 -15.57
C PHE A 17 -11.64 8.27 -15.62
N GLU A 18 -12.26 7.12 -15.36
CA GLU A 18 -13.68 6.90 -15.64
C GLU A 18 -14.62 7.32 -14.50
N ALA A 19 -14.08 7.55 -13.29
CA ALA A 19 -14.89 7.97 -12.15
C ALA A 19 -15.02 9.50 -12.07
N PRO A 20 -16.02 10.02 -11.34
CA PRO A 20 -16.23 11.45 -11.22
C PRO A 20 -15.00 12.19 -10.67
N VAL A 21 -14.72 13.35 -11.24
CA VAL A 21 -13.66 14.26 -10.81
C VAL A 21 -14.27 15.62 -10.56
N GLU A 22 -13.89 16.25 -9.45
CA GLU A 22 -14.45 17.53 -9.03
C GLU A 22 -13.35 18.49 -8.57
N VAL A 23 -13.57 19.78 -8.78
CA VAL A 23 -12.73 20.82 -8.17
C VAL A 23 -13.43 21.38 -6.96
N VAL A 24 -12.91 21.07 -5.77
CA VAL A 24 -13.42 21.54 -4.48
C VAL A 24 -12.40 22.50 -3.89
N GLU A 25 -12.80 23.75 -3.66
CA GLU A 25 -11.91 24.79 -3.08
C GLU A 25 -10.57 24.95 -3.83
N GLY A 26 -10.59 24.75 -5.16
CA GLY A 26 -9.39 24.84 -6.01
C GLY A 26 -8.53 23.58 -6.05
N THR A 27 -8.95 22.50 -5.39
CA THR A 27 -8.28 21.19 -5.36
C THR A 27 -9.02 20.20 -6.25
N LEU A 28 -8.29 19.50 -7.12
CA LEU A 28 -8.83 18.39 -7.91
C LEU A 28 -8.99 17.16 -7.01
N GLU A 29 -10.21 16.71 -6.83
CA GLU A 29 -10.56 15.56 -6.02
C GLU A 29 -11.21 14.46 -6.85
N ALA A 30 -10.96 13.21 -6.45
CA ALA A 30 -11.61 12.04 -7.02
C ALA A 30 -11.83 10.97 -5.94
N PRO A 31 -12.74 10.01 -6.18
CA PRO A 31 -12.97 8.88 -5.28
C PRO A 31 -11.70 8.02 -5.11
N LEU A 32 -11.33 7.76 -3.86
CA LEU A 32 -10.09 7.07 -3.50
C LEU A 32 -10.06 5.62 -3.99
N ALA A 33 -11.17 4.88 -3.86
CA ALA A 33 -11.21 3.47 -4.27
C ALA A 33 -10.95 3.33 -5.77
N GLU A 34 -11.65 4.13 -6.58
CA GLU A 34 -11.51 4.15 -8.03
C GLU A 34 -10.11 4.65 -8.47
N LEU A 35 -9.53 5.63 -7.76
CA LEU A 35 -8.13 6.05 -7.99
C LEU A 35 -7.13 4.91 -7.72
N LEU A 36 -7.32 4.16 -6.63
CA LEU A 36 -6.45 3.04 -6.30
C LEU A 36 -6.58 1.92 -7.33
N GLU A 37 -7.80 1.60 -7.78
CA GLU A 37 -8.03 0.63 -8.86
C GLU A 37 -7.34 1.07 -10.17
N ALA A 38 -7.47 2.34 -10.54
CA ALA A 38 -6.80 2.89 -11.72
C ALA A 38 -5.27 2.82 -11.59
N PHE A 39 -4.73 2.96 -10.38
CA PHE A 39 -3.30 2.74 -10.08
C PHE A 39 -2.89 1.25 -10.01
N GLY A 40 -3.81 0.33 -10.26
CA GLY A 40 -3.55 -1.11 -10.11
C GLY A 40 -3.26 -1.52 -8.66
N CYS A 41 -3.71 -0.74 -7.69
CA CYS A 41 -3.61 -1.05 -6.27
C CYS A 41 -4.84 -1.84 -5.81
N GLY A 42 -4.60 -2.82 -4.94
CA GLY A 42 -5.65 -3.46 -4.16
C GLY A 42 -5.74 -2.87 -2.76
N TRP A 43 -6.83 -3.17 -2.05
CA TRP A 43 -6.92 -2.89 -0.63
C TRP A 43 -7.77 -3.93 0.10
N THR A 44 -7.52 -4.10 1.39
CA THR A 44 -8.38 -4.88 2.27
C THR A 44 -8.66 -4.12 3.56
N LYS A 45 -9.84 -4.32 4.13
CA LYS A 45 -10.24 -3.71 5.40
C LYS A 45 -10.05 -4.66 6.58
N GLN A 46 -9.33 -4.19 7.60
CA GLN A 46 -9.13 -4.90 8.86
C GLN A 46 -9.48 -3.96 10.03
N GLY A 47 -10.70 -4.09 10.56
CA GLY A 47 -11.21 -3.19 11.60
C GLY A 47 -11.30 -1.74 11.11
N ASP A 48 -10.57 -0.82 11.76
CA ASP A 48 -10.46 0.59 11.36
C ASP A 48 -9.28 0.85 10.41
N GLN A 49 -8.62 -0.18 9.89
CA GLN A 49 -7.45 -0.06 9.02
C GLN A 49 -7.79 -0.50 7.60
N VAL A 50 -7.30 0.24 6.62
CA VAL A 50 -7.34 -0.13 5.21
C VAL A 50 -5.90 -0.32 4.75
N MET A 51 -5.57 -1.56 4.42
CA MET A 51 -4.27 -1.97 3.92
C MET A 51 -4.31 -1.90 2.40
N ILE A 52 -3.62 -0.93 1.83
CA ILE A 52 -3.48 -0.69 0.40
C ILE A 52 -2.14 -1.28 -0.04
N VAL A 53 -2.17 -2.09 -1.09
CA VAL A 53 -0.97 -2.74 -1.66
C VAL A 53 -0.96 -2.56 -3.16
N ALA A 54 0.22 -2.45 -3.74
CA ALA A 54 0.40 -2.51 -5.18
C ALA A 54 0.00 -3.91 -5.67
N HIS A 55 -0.72 -3.97 -6.78
CA HIS A 55 -1.14 -5.23 -7.42
C HIS A 55 -1.86 -6.18 -6.45
N GLY A 56 -2.99 -5.73 -5.92
CA GLY A 56 -3.85 -6.54 -5.07
C GLY A 56 -5.29 -6.52 -5.54
N LYS A 57 -6.15 -7.27 -4.83
CA LYS A 57 -7.60 -7.17 -4.98
C LYS A 57 -8.17 -6.18 -3.96
N ALA A 58 -9.27 -5.55 -4.33
CA ALA A 58 -10.07 -4.73 -3.43
C ALA A 58 -11.10 -5.59 -2.69
N ASP A 59 -11.09 -5.52 -1.36
CA ASP A 59 -12.09 -6.14 -0.49
C ASP A 59 -12.52 -5.16 0.61
N GLY A 60 -13.82 -4.86 0.64
CA GLY A 60 -14.44 -3.91 1.56
C GLY A 60 -14.46 -2.45 1.08
N THR A 61 -15.15 -1.61 1.86
CA THR A 61 -15.33 -0.17 1.57
C THR A 61 -14.41 0.69 2.44
N ILE A 62 -13.77 1.67 1.81
CA ILE A 62 -12.97 2.68 2.52
C ILE A 62 -13.89 3.72 3.16
N GLY A 63 -13.97 3.68 4.48
CA GLY A 63 -14.79 4.57 5.29
C GLY A 63 -14.10 5.89 5.65
N PRO A 64 -14.86 6.86 6.17
CA PRO A 64 -14.39 8.23 6.44
C PRO A 64 -13.29 8.32 7.50
N ARG A 65 -13.26 7.37 8.45
CA ARG A 65 -12.34 7.39 9.59
C ARG A 65 -11.26 6.32 9.53
N ASP A 66 -11.27 5.49 8.49
CA ASP A 66 -10.33 4.37 8.39
C ASP A 66 -8.89 4.91 8.34
N LYS A 67 -7.93 4.23 8.96
CA LYS A 67 -6.52 4.55 8.86
C LYS A 67 -5.99 3.88 7.61
N LEU A 68 -5.51 4.68 6.67
CA LEU A 68 -4.96 4.18 5.41
C LEU A 68 -3.49 3.81 5.60
N TYR A 69 -3.11 2.65 5.10
CA TYR A 69 -1.72 2.18 5.07
C TYR A 69 -1.39 1.75 3.65
N PHE A 70 -0.42 2.39 3.02
CA PHE A 70 0.09 1.94 1.72
C PHE A 70 1.39 1.19 1.92
N GLU A 71 1.43 -0.08 1.49
CA GLU A 71 2.59 -0.96 1.67
C GLU A 71 3.10 -0.97 3.13
N GLY A 72 2.15 -1.00 4.07
CA GLY A 72 2.41 -0.96 5.51
C GLY A 72 2.76 0.41 6.09
N VAL A 73 2.93 1.46 5.28
CA VAL A 73 3.20 2.81 5.78
C VAL A 73 1.90 3.57 5.98
N ARG A 74 1.66 4.12 7.18
CA ARG A 74 0.47 4.92 7.44
C ARG A 74 0.49 6.17 6.56
N MET A 75 -0.54 6.31 5.73
CA MET A 75 -0.77 7.49 4.92
C MET A 75 -1.47 8.56 5.74
N ARG A 76 -1.04 9.81 5.58
CA ARG A 76 -1.76 10.98 6.05
C ARG A 76 -2.31 11.67 4.80
N LEU A 77 -3.60 11.52 4.59
CA LEU A 77 -4.29 12.01 3.40
C LEU A 77 -5.55 12.75 3.83
N ALA A 78 -5.73 13.98 3.35
CA ALA A 78 -6.98 14.70 3.47
C ALA A 78 -8.12 13.92 2.79
N ARG A 79 -9.28 13.85 3.44
CA ARG A 79 -10.41 13.04 3.00
C ARG A 79 -11.72 13.71 3.29
N ASP A 80 -12.62 13.59 2.33
CA ASP A 80 -14.03 13.90 2.50
C ASP A 80 -14.88 12.66 2.21
N TYR A 81 -16.07 12.57 2.79
CA TYR A 81 -16.97 11.44 2.60
C TYR A 81 -18.30 11.90 2.02
N ARG A 82 -18.46 11.67 0.71
CA ARG A 82 -19.58 12.16 -0.09
C ARG A 82 -20.21 11.03 -0.87
N GLY A 83 -21.54 10.89 -0.77
CA GLY A 83 -22.28 9.88 -1.54
C GLY A 83 -21.79 8.45 -1.31
N ARG A 84 -21.39 8.10 -0.08
CA ARG A 84 -20.78 6.82 0.33
C ARG A 84 -19.37 6.54 -0.19
N ARG A 85 -18.74 7.49 -0.87
CA ARG A 85 -17.36 7.41 -1.33
C ARG A 85 -16.44 8.24 -0.45
N THR A 86 -15.23 7.74 -0.24
CA THR A 86 -14.13 8.54 0.31
C THR A 86 -13.46 9.27 -0.85
N TRP A 87 -13.48 10.59 -0.83
CA TRP A 87 -12.85 11.48 -1.80
C TRP A 87 -11.53 11.99 -1.26
N VAL A 88 -10.56 12.16 -2.15
CA VAL A 88 -9.21 12.60 -1.81
C VAL A 88 -8.68 13.60 -2.82
N PRO A 89 -7.83 14.55 -2.40
CA PRO A 89 -7.04 15.36 -3.33
C PRO A 89 -6.13 14.49 -4.18
N VAL A 90 -6.29 14.56 -5.51
CA VAL A 90 -5.59 13.73 -6.49
C VAL A 90 -4.07 13.87 -6.36
N LEU A 91 -3.58 15.11 -6.29
CA LEU A 91 -2.14 15.38 -6.20
C LEU A 91 -1.55 15.02 -4.84
N GLU A 92 -2.34 15.12 -3.76
CA GLU A 92 -1.89 14.69 -2.42
C GLU A 92 -1.75 13.17 -2.36
N LEU A 93 -2.71 12.43 -2.94
CA LEU A 93 -2.60 10.98 -3.08
C LEU A 93 -1.36 10.61 -3.89
N ALA A 94 -1.18 11.20 -5.08
CA ALA A 94 -0.02 10.92 -5.92
C ALA A 94 1.31 11.16 -5.19
N ASN A 95 1.44 12.29 -4.49
CA ASN A 95 2.61 12.58 -3.68
C ASN A 95 2.80 11.58 -2.52
N THR A 96 1.70 11.18 -1.87
CA THR A 96 1.74 10.22 -0.74
C THR A 96 2.17 8.83 -1.20
N LEU A 97 1.72 8.39 -2.37
CA LEU A 97 2.11 7.11 -2.97
C LEU A 97 3.51 7.17 -3.60
N GLY A 98 4.05 8.36 -3.86
CA GLY A 98 5.30 8.53 -4.60
C GLY A 98 5.13 8.40 -6.12
N SER A 99 3.90 8.53 -6.61
CA SER A 99 3.54 8.56 -8.02
C SER A 99 4.14 9.77 -8.74
N ARG A 100 4.47 9.59 -10.02
CA ARG A 100 4.77 10.71 -10.92
C ARG A 100 3.44 11.30 -11.41
N TYR A 101 3.42 12.61 -11.66
CA TYR A 101 2.29 13.25 -12.31
C TYR A 101 2.74 14.46 -13.14
N GLU A 102 1.88 14.86 -14.07
CA GLU A 102 2.02 16.05 -14.91
C GLU A 102 0.72 16.84 -14.84
N VAL A 103 0.83 18.17 -14.72
CA VAL A 103 -0.32 19.08 -14.66
C VAL A 103 -0.22 20.04 -15.83
N SER A 104 -1.16 19.95 -16.76
CA SER A 104 -1.32 20.92 -17.84
C SER A 104 -2.44 21.89 -17.50
N LYS A 105 -2.08 23.12 -17.15
CA LYS A 105 -3.07 24.18 -16.86
C LYS A 105 -3.81 24.66 -18.11
N GLU A 106 -3.14 24.59 -19.26
CA GLU A 106 -3.70 24.97 -20.55
C GLU A 106 -4.80 23.98 -20.97
N LEU A 107 -4.48 22.69 -20.90
CA LEU A 107 -5.43 21.62 -21.21
C LEU A 107 -6.38 21.30 -20.04
N ARG A 108 -6.15 21.89 -18.86
CA ARG A 108 -6.86 21.59 -17.61
C ARG A 108 -6.88 20.09 -17.32
N ALA A 109 -5.73 19.47 -17.50
CA ALA A 109 -5.56 18.04 -17.39
C ALA A 109 -4.50 17.70 -16.35
N VAL A 110 -4.70 16.59 -15.67
CA VAL A 110 -3.69 15.92 -14.85
C VAL A 110 -3.48 14.52 -15.40
N ASP A 111 -2.23 14.13 -15.64
CA ASP A 111 -1.87 12.75 -15.98
C ASP A 111 -1.05 12.17 -14.83
N LEU A 112 -1.48 11.01 -14.33
CA LEU A 112 -0.88 10.32 -13.19
C LEU A 112 -0.22 9.02 -13.67
N TRP A 113 0.94 8.71 -13.12
CA TRP A 113 1.57 7.40 -13.28
C TRP A 113 1.60 6.68 -11.93
N PRO A 114 1.23 5.38 -11.87
CA PRO A 114 1.26 4.58 -10.65
C PRO A 114 2.61 4.68 -9.92
N PRO A 115 2.61 4.51 -8.59
CA PRO A 115 3.86 4.47 -7.85
C PRO A 115 4.70 3.32 -8.37
N THR A 116 5.95 3.60 -8.75
CA THR A 116 6.92 2.51 -8.92
C THR A 116 7.04 1.83 -7.56
N LEU A 117 7.02 0.50 -7.52
CA LEU A 117 6.84 -0.44 -6.39
C LEU A 117 7.68 -0.21 -5.10
N THR A 118 8.41 0.89 -5.01
CA THR A 118 9.11 1.35 -3.83
C THR A 118 8.54 2.72 -3.44
N PRO A 119 7.63 2.82 -2.45
CA PRO A 119 7.33 4.11 -1.85
C PRO A 119 8.66 4.72 -1.44
N LYS A 120 8.93 5.96 -1.87
CA LYS A 120 10.15 6.67 -1.49
C LYS A 120 10.18 6.67 0.04
N PRO A 121 11.12 5.96 0.70
CA PRO A 121 11.20 6.03 2.13
C PRO A 121 11.39 7.49 2.50
N SER A 122 10.72 7.94 3.57
CA SER A 122 11.21 9.11 4.28
C SER A 122 12.71 8.90 4.51
N ARG A 123 13.53 9.93 4.29
CA ARG A 123 14.99 9.88 4.09
C ARG A 123 15.84 9.18 5.18
N LEU A 124 15.25 8.49 6.16
CA LEU A 124 15.89 7.90 7.34
C LEU A 124 15.50 6.44 7.62
N MET A 125 14.90 5.70 6.67
CA MET A 125 14.58 4.27 6.88
C MET A 125 15.81 3.38 6.63
N GLN A 126 16.12 2.49 7.58
CA GLN A 126 17.02 1.36 7.40
C GLN A 126 16.26 0.16 6.81
N VAL A 127 16.98 -0.73 6.12
CA VAL A 127 16.43 -1.94 5.49
C VAL A 127 17.30 -3.12 5.90
N GLY A 128 16.67 -4.22 6.33
CA GLY A 128 17.31 -5.46 6.73
C GLY A 128 16.46 -6.68 6.40
N ASP A 129 17.04 -7.87 6.50
CA ASP A 129 16.33 -9.15 6.35
C ASP A 129 16.01 -9.79 7.71
N GLY A 130 16.44 -9.15 8.81
CA GLY A 130 16.25 -9.62 10.17
C GLY A 130 17.11 -10.82 10.54
N LYS A 131 18.04 -11.25 9.68
CA LYS A 131 18.88 -12.45 9.90
C LYS A 131 20.31 -12.11 10.30
N ARG A 132 20.73 -10.85 10.15
CA ARG A 132 22.11 -10.43 10.42
C ARG A 132 22.30 -10.03 11.87
N ALA A 133 23.45 -10.41 12.43
CA ALA A 133 23.86 -9.98 13.75
C ALA A 133 23.99 -8.45 13.80
N GLY A 134 23.40 -7.82 14.82
CA GLY A 134 23.45 -6.37 15.05
C GLY A 134 22.32 -5.58 14.40
N GLU A 135 21.43 -6.19 13.60
CA GLU A 135 20.18 -5.54 13.20
C GLU A 135 19.25 -5.40 14.43
N PRO A 136 18.60 -4.24 14.63
CA PRO A 136 17.74 -4.01 15.80
C PRO A 136 16.44 -4.81 15.74
N LEU A 137 16.06 -5.29 14.56
CA LEU A 137 14.91 -6.16 14.34
C LEU A 137 15.41 -7.54 13.90
N HIS A 138 14.93 -8.59 14.57
CA HIS A 138 15.23 -9.97 14.22
C HIS A 138 13.97 -10.63 13.66
N LEU A 139 14.16 -11.46 12.63
CA LEU A 139 13.11 -12.31 12.07
C LEU A 139 13.19 -13.69 12.73
N ASP A 140 12.31 -13.95 13.69
CA ASP A 140 12.33 -15.16 14.50
C ASP A 140 11.76 -16.37 13.74
N ASP A 141 10.67 -16.16 13.01
CA ASP A 141 9.97 -17.23 12.29
C ASP A 141 9.26 -16.70 11.05
N VAL A 142 9.17 -17.54 10.02
CA VAL A 142 8.32 -17.34 8.84
C VAL A 142 7.72 -18.69 8.49
N SER A 143 6.40 -18.79 8.58
CA SER A 143 5.67 -20.00 8.24
C SER A 143 4.58 -19.68 7.23
N PHE A 144 4.35 -20.60 6.31
CA PHE A 144 3.37 -20.46 5.25
C PHE A 144 2.85 -21.82 4.81
N ALA A 145 1.65 -21.82 4.24
CA ALA A 145 1.09 -22.95 3.52
C ALA A 145 0.57 -22.47 2.16
N VAL A 146 0.64 -23.39 1.20
CA VAL A 146 0.11 -23.19 -0.15
C VAL A 146 -0.91 -24.28 -0.38
N GLU A 147 -2.14 -23.88 -0.70
CA GLU A 147 -3.26 -24.79 -0.86
C GLU A 147 -3.95 -24.55 -2.22
N PRO A 148 -4.37 -25.62 -2.92
CA PRO A 148 -5.13 -25.47 -4.14
C PRO A 148 -6.55 -24.94 -3.86
N HIS A 149 -6.99 -23.92 -4.60
CA HIS A 149 -8.31 -23.33 -4.49
C HIS A 149 -8.84 -22.92 -5.88
N GLU A 150 -9.94 -23.54 -6.33
CA GLU A 150 -10.62 -23.19 -7.59
C GLU A 150 -9.70 -23.11 -8.83
N GLY A 151 -8.73 -24.03 -8.94
CA GLY A 151 -7.77 -24.03 -10.06
C GLY A 151 -6.63 -23.02 -9.94
N LYS A 152 -6.42 -22.47 -8.74
CA LYS A 152 -5.32 -21.58 -8.37
C LYS A 152 -4.56 -22.13 -7.16
N GLU A 153 -3.37 -21.61 -6.93
CA GLU A 153 -2.65 -21.77 -5.65
C GLU A 153 -2.97 -20.58 -4.73
N GLN A 154 -3.36 -20.86 -3.50
CA GLN A 154 -3.57 -19.87 -2.44
C GLN A 154 -2.50 -20.01 -1.37
N MET A 155 -1.70 -18.98 -1.19
CA MET A 155 -0.68 -18.90 -0.15
C MET A 155 -1.17 -18.05 1.02
N HIS A 156 -1.05 -18.60 2.23
CA HIS A 156 -1.28 -17.87 3.48
C HIS A 156 -0.14 -18.14 4.45
N GLY A 157 0.08 -17.25 5.42
CA GLY A 157 1.15 -17.44 6.39
C GLY A 157 1.37 -16.25 7.31
N TYR A 158 2.47 -16.30 8.05
CA TYR A 158 2.87 -15.24 8.97
C TYR A 158 4.37 -15.06 9.04
N ALA A 159 4.79 -13.90 9.55
CA ALA A 159 6.15 -13.61 9.98
C ALA A 159 6.15 -13.15 11.44
N VAL A 160 7.12 -13.63 12.22
CA VAL A 160 7.34 -13.21 13.61
C VAL A 160 8.62 -12.41 13.67
N ILE A 161 8.53 -11.22 14.25
CA ILE A 161 9.66 -10.32 14.41
C ILE A 161 9.77 -9.84 15.85
N THR A 162 11.01 -9.70 16.32
CA THR A 162 11.34 -9.19 17.65
C THR A 162 12.28 -8.00 17.54
N ASN A 163 12.03 -6.94 18.32
CA ASN A 163 13.01 -5.89 18.53
C ASN A 163 14.06 -6.38 19.53
N THR A 164 15.24 -6.74 19.05
CA THR A 164 16.36 -7.24 19.88
C THR A 164 17.25 -6.12 20.40
N SER A 165 17.01 -4.87 19.99
CA SER A 165 17.78 -3.72 20.45
C SER A 165 17.34 -3.24 21.84
N ALA A 166 18.22 -2.50 22.52
CA ALA A 166 17.92 -1.85 23.79
C ALA A 166 17.05 -0.58 23.65
N ARG A 167 16.60 -0.24 22.44
CA ARG A 167 15.84 0.99 22.15
C ARG A 167 14.50 0.66 21.50
N THR A 168 13.49 1.46 21.78
CA THR A 168 12.22 1.42 21.04
C THR A 168 12.46 1.75 19.58
N GLN A 169 12.05 0.85 18.68
CA GLN A 169 12.05 1.10 17.24
C GLN A 169 10.75 1.79 16.84
N LYS A 170 10.82 2.75 15.93
CA LYS A 170 9.68 3.52 15.44
C LYS A 170 9.48 3.28 13.95
N ASP A 171 8.25 3.48 13.50
CA ASP A 171 7.85 3.37 12.10
C ASP A 171 8.36 2.07 11.45
N VAL A 172 8.23 0.96 12.18
CA VAL A 172 8.68 -0.35 11.72
C VAL A 172 7.70 -0.86 10.68
N VAL A 173 8.21 -1.37 9.56
CA VAL A 173 7.39 -1.97 8.52
C VAL A 173 7.94 -3.35 8.20
N VAL A 174 7.07 -4.35 8.26
CA VAL A 174 7.38 -5.72 7.84
C VAL A 174 6.80 -5.93 6.45
N TRP A 175 7.67 -6.18 5.48
CA TRP A 175 7.33 -6.45 4.10
C TRP A 175 7.47 -7.93 3.83
N VAL A 176 6.46 -8.53 3.21
CA VAL A 176 6.46 -9.90 2.75
C VAL A 176 6.28 -9.87 1.24
N ARG A 177 7.30 -10.30 0.49
CA ARG A 177 7.23 -10.52 -0.94
C ARG A 177 6.95 -11.99 -1.20
N VAL A 178 5.99 -12.29 -2.06
CA VAL A 178 5.82 -13.63 -2.62
C VAL A 178 6.67 -13.70 -3.87
N ILE A 179 7.61 -14.65 -3.88
CA ILE A 179 8.54 -14.87 -5.00
C ILE A 179 8.33 -16.26 -5.59
N ASP A 180 8.65 -16.40 -6.88
CA ASP A 180 8.77 -17.71 -7.54
C ASP A 180 10.14 -18.37 -7.28
N GLU A 181 10.37 -19.56 -7.85
CA GLU A 181 11.66 -20.27 -7.73
C GLU A 181 12.84 -19.51 -8.35
N ALA A 182 12.59 -18.66 -9.34
CA ALA A 182 13.60 -17.82 -9.96
C ALA A 182 13.88 -16.53 -9.15
N GLY A 183 13.15 -16.32 -8.05
CA GLY A 183 13.26 -15.13 -7.21
C GLY A 183 12.50 -13.91 -7.76
N LYS A 184 11.68 -14.08 -8.80
CA LYS A 184 10.84 -13.00 -9.33
C LYS A 184 9.73 -12.71 -8.32
N VAL A 185 9.53 -11.43 -8.01
CA VAL A 185 8.44 -10.97 -7.16
C VAL A 185 7.11 -11.09 -7.92
N LEU A 186 6.18 -11.86 -7.35
CA LEU A 186 4.83 -12.07 -7.84
C LEU A 186 3.81 -11.21 -7.08
N GLY A 187 4.08 -10.93 -5.81
CA GLY A 187 3.21 -10.11 -4.95
C GLY A 187 3.99 -9.54 -3.77
N GLN A 188 3.43 -8.52 -3.13
CA GLN A 188 4.06 -7.87 -1.98
C GLN A 188 3.01 -7.32 -1.01
N PHE A 189 3.29 -7.43 0.28
CA PHE A 189 2.43 -6.96 1.36
C PHE A 189 3.27 -6.30 2.44
N GLY A 190 2.82 -5.17 2.96
CA GLY A 190 3.46 -4.50 4.09
C GLY A 190 2.53 -4.33 5.28
N ARG A 191 3.05 -4.48 6.50
CA ARG A 191 2.37 -4.05 7.74
C ARG A 191 3.25 -3.12 8.56
N GLY A 192 2.69 -1.99 8.95
CA GLY A 192 3.34 -1.00 9.80
C GLY A 192 3.04 -1.20 11.28
N PHE A 193 4.05 -0.96 12.10
CA PHE A 193 3.99 -0.87 13.54
C PHE A 193 4.55 0.50 13.94
N ALA A 194 3.73 1.31 14.62
CA ALA A 194 4.15 2.66 15.00
C ALA A 194 5.37 2.63 15.93
N THR A 195 5.37 1.68 16.88
CA THR A 195 6.49 1.40 17.78
C THR A 195 6.64 -0.11 18.02
N LEU A 196 7.85 -0.51 18.35
CA LEU A 196 8.23 -1.83 18.84
C LEU A 196 9.17 -1.64 20.02
N GLU A 197 8.75 -1.98 21.23
CA GLU A 197 9.54 -1.84 22.44
C GLU A 197 10.68 -2.87 22.53
N PRO A 198 11.75 -2.62 23.30
CA PRO A 198 12.82 -3.60 23.51
C PRO A 198 12.28 -4.96 23.97
N GLY A 199 12.65 -6.03 23.26
CA GLY A 199 12.19 -7.40 23.50
C GLY A 199 10.74 -7.67 23.08
N GLN A 200 10.02 -6.68 22.53
CA GLN A 200 8.67 -6.90 22.03
C GLN A 200 8.69 -7.74 20.76
N GLN A 201 7.92 -8.82 20.80
CA GLN A 201 7.64 -9.67 19.66
C GLN A 201 6.28 -9.31 19.06
N VAL A 202 6.18 -9.26 17.74
CA VAL A 202 4.92 -9.13 17.02
C VAL A 202 4.82 -10.18 15.92
N SER A 203 3.60 -10.64 15.66
CA SER A 203 3.28 -11.52 14.54
C SER A 203 2.48 -10.76 13.49
N TYR A 204 2.91 -10.87 12.24
CA TYR A 204 2.21 -10.37 11.07
C TYR A 204 1.72 -11.54 10.23
N GLN A 205 0.42 -11.82 10.31
CA GLN A 205 -0.27 -12.65 9.32
C GLN A 205 -0.50 -11.81 8.05
N PHE A 206 0.17 -12.19 6.96
CA PHE A 206 0.06 -11.46 5.69
C PHE A 206 -1.19 -11.91 4.91
N PRO A 207 -1.75 -11.03 4.06
CA PRO A 207 -2.91 -11.36 3.23
C PRO A 207 -2.69 -12.61 2.36
N THR A 208 -3.77 -13.33 2.07
CA THR A 208 -3.73 -14.47 1.16
C THR A 208 -3.33 -14.00 -0.25
N PHE A 209 -2.34 -14.66 -0.84
CA PHE A 209 -1.91 -14.42 -2.21
C PHE A 209 -2.43 -15.54 -3.12
N GLU A 210 -2.95 -15.18 -4.30
CA GLU A 210 -3.38 -16.15 -5.31
C GLU A 210 -2.43 -16.14 -6.50
N ALA A 211 -2.09 -17.32 -6.99
CA ALA A 211 -1.36 -17.51 -8.24
C ALA A 211 -2.00 -18.59 -9.11
N GLU A 212 -1.56 -18.67 -10.37
CA GLU A 212 -1.94 -19.77 -11.25
C GLU A 212 -1.53 -21.13 -10.66
N ALA A 213 -2.30 -22.18 -10.95
CA ALA A 213 -2.02 -23.53 -10.48
C ALA A 213 -0.58 -23.97 -10.82
N GLY A 214 0.08 -24.60 -9.85
CA GLY A 214 1.46 -25.07 -10.01
C GLY A 214 2.54 -23.99 -9.91
N ALA A 215 2.20 -22.74 -9.56
CA ALA A 215 3.20 -21.75 -9.19
C ALA A 215 3.91 -22.18 -7.89
N SER A 216 5.23 -22.28 -7.91
CA SER A 216 6.00 -22.51 -6.67
C SER A 216 6.21 -21.20 -5.94
N LEU A 217 5.43 -20.98 -4.89
CA LEU A 217 5.40 -19.74 -4.10
C LEU A 217 6.29 -19.85 -2.85
N LYS A 218 7.09 -18.82 -2.58
CA LYS A 218 7.85 -18.69 -1.33
C LYS A 218 7.77 -17.26 -0.78
N PRO A 219 7.70 -17.07 0.55
CA PRO A 219 7.81 -15.75 1.14
C PRO A 219 9.28 -15.31 1.24
N SER A 220 9.51 -14.02 1.01
CA SER A 220 10.74 -13.31 1.35
C SER A 220 10.37 -12.11 2.22
N VAL A 221 11.00 -11.99 3.39
CA VAL A 221 10.70 -10.94 4.36
C VAL A 221 11.76 -9.86 4.31
N GLU A 222 11.32 -8.60 4.25
CA GLU A 222 12.15 -7.40 4.35
C GLU A 222 11.63 -6.57 5.52
N LEU A 223 12.54 -6.15 6.40
CA LEU A 223 12.24 -5.32 7.55
C LEU A 223 12.74 -3.90 7.26
N ARG A 224 11.90 -2.91 7.55
CA ARG A 224 12.28 -1.49 7.49
C ARG A 224 11.97 -0.80 8.80
N TRP A 225 12.81 0.14 9.22
CA TRP A 225 12.61 0.90 10.46
C TRP A 225 13.28 2.27 10.39
N SER A 226 12.78 3.23 11.15
CA SER A 226 13.42 4.55 11.24
C SER A 226 14.74 4.46 12.02
N ARG A 227 15.76 5.23 11.61
CA ARG A 227 16.97 5.44 12.42
C ARG A 227 16.70 6.04 13.79
#